data_AF-A0A955AFX7-F1
#
_entry.id   AF-A0A955AFX7-F1
#
_cell.length_a   1.000
_cell.length_b   1.000
_cell.length_c   1.000
_cell.angle_alpha   90.00
_cell.angle_beta   90.00
_cell.angle_gamma   90.00
#
_symmetry.space_group_name_H-M   'P 1'
#
loop_
_entity.id
_entity.type
_entity.pdbx_description
1 polymer ?
#
loop_
_entity_poly.entity_id
_entity_poly.type
_entity_poly.pdbx_seq_one_letter_code
_entity_poly.pdbx_strand_id
1 'polypeptide(L)' 'MKFNDRANIGKVKLTSEGYLVTQARALRTGIQEYYASELGDIAISDGFGMDDIIRVMRPEASVFAKDS' A
#
# COMPACT_ATOMS: atom_id res chain seq x y z
N MET A 1 10.54 -18.56 15.60
CA MET A 1 10.37 -17.90 14.28
C MET A 1 9.25 -18.62 13.53
N LYS A 2 8.08 -17.99 13.35
CA LYS A 2 6.97 -18.59 12.59
C LYS A 2 7.07 -18.09 11.14
N PHE A 3 7.51 -18.94 10.23
CA PHE A 3 7.51 -18.63 8.80
C PHE A 3 6.07 -18.72 8.28
N ASN A 4 5.55 -17.62 7.74
CA ASN A 4 4.20 -17.51 7.18
C ASN A 4 4.06 -18.19 5.80
N ASP A 5 4.71 -19.33 5.61
CA ASP A 5 4.78 -20.07 4.35
C ASP A 5 3.39 -20.47 3.79
N ARG A 6 2.38 -20.55 4.66
CA ARG A 6 0.98 -20.88 4.31
C ARG A 6 -0.01 -19.73 4.46
N ALA A 7 0.45 -18.49 4.66
CA ALA A 7 -0.45 -17.35 4.64
C ALA A 7 -0.97 -17.15 3.20
N ASN A 8 -2.28 -17.25 3.00
CA ASN A 8 -2.92 -16.91 1.73
C ASN A 8 -2.90 -15.38 1.54
N ILE A 9 -1.72 -14.83 1.24
CA ILE A 9 -1.53 -13.42 0.96
C ILE A 9 -2.05 -13.16 -0.46
N GLY A 10 -3.08 -12.32 -0.59
CA GLY A 10 -3.57 -11.84 -1.89
C GLY A 10 -4.59 -12.73 -2.62
N LYS A 11 -5.11 -13.80 -2.00
CA LYS A 11 -6.22 -14.55 -2.60
C LYS A 11 -7.56 -13.86 -2.34
N VAL A 12 -8.43 -13.91 -3.36
CA VAL A 12 -9.83 -13.50 -3.23
C VAL A 12 -10.52 -14.42 -2.23
N LYS A 13 -11.05 -13.86 -1.15
CA LYS A 13 -11.79 -14.60 -0.12
C LYS A 13 -13.12 -13.92 0.14
N LEU A 14 -14.21 -14.66 -0.03
CA LEU A 14 -15.51 -14.26 0.50
C LEU A 14 -15.53 -14.61 1.99
N THR A 15 -15.74 -13.62 2.85
CA THR A 15 -15.84 -13.83 4.29
C THR A 15 -17.25 -14.29 4.65
N SER A 16 -17.38 -15.01 5.77
CA SER A 16 -18.68 -15.40 6.33
C SER A 16 -19.56 -14.22 6.71
N GLU A 17 -18.96 -13.04 6.85
CA GLU A 17 -19.59 -11.76 7.18
C GLU A 17 -20.16 -11.04 5.95
N GLY A 18 -19.99 -11.62 4.74
CA GLY A 18 -20.65 -11.13 3.52
C GLY A 18 -19.87 -10.10 2.71
N TYR A 19 -18.56 -9.93 2.96
CA TYR A 19 -17.70 -9.05 2.15
C TYR A 19 -16.57 -9.81 1.44
N LEU A 20 -16.09 -9.22 0.34
CA LEU A 20 -15.02 -9.76 -0.49
C LEU A 20 -13.69 -9.13 -0.10
N VAL A 21 -12.75 -9.95 0.37
CA VAL A 21 -11.35 -9.54 0.51
C VAL A 21 -10.65 -9.85 -0.80
N THR A 22 -10.18 -8.80 -1.50
CA THR A 22 -9.45 -8.93 -2.76
C THR A 22 -8.37 -7.86 -2.86
N GLN A 23 -7.33 -8.12 -3.67
CA GLN A 23 -6.38 -7.11 -4.07
C GLN A 23 -6.77 -6.58 -5.45
N ALA A 24 -7.25 -5.36 -5.52
CA ALA A 24 -7.56 -4.68 -6.79
C ALA A 24 -6.53 -3.57 -7.04
N ARG A 25 -5.97 -3.51 -8.26
CA ARG A 25 -5.06 -2.42 -8.66
C ARG A 25 -5.74 -1.05 -8.58
N ALA A 26 -7.05 -0.98 -8.83
CA ALA A 26 -7.85 0.23 -8.68
C ALA A 26 -7.89 0.77 -7.23
N LEU A 27 -7.66 -0.07 -6.22
CA LEU A 27 -7.54 0.39 -4.83
C LEU A 27 -6.14 0.95 -4.51
N ARG A 28 -5.18 0.81 -5.44
CA ARG A 28 -3.80 1.30 -5.30
C ARG A 28 -3.57 2.65 -5.99
N THR A 29 -4.60 3.26 -6.56
CA THR A 29 -4.60 4.61 -7.13
C THR A 29 -5.22 5.62 -6.17
N GLY A 30 -4.83 6.89 -6.26
CA GLY A 30 -5.34 7.96 -5.41
C GLY A 30 -4.42 8.28 -4.24
N ILE A 31 -4.98 8.91 -3.19
CA ILE A 31 -4.23 9.32 -2.01
C ILE A 31 -4.04 8.12 -1.09
N GLN A 32 -2.79 7.83 -0.74
CA GLN A 32 -2.40 6.80 0.22
C GLN A 32 -1.61 7.40 1.36
N GLU A 33 -1.72 6.78 2.52
CA GLU A 33 -1.02 7.18 3.73
C GLU A 33 0.20 6.27 3.89
N TYR A 34 1.38 6.89 4.01
CA TYR A 34 2.65 6.25 4.28
C TYR A 34 3.29 6.92 5.49
N TYR A 35 4.07 6.19 6.26
CA TYR A 35 4.99 6.82 7.19
C TYR A 35 6.11 7.52 6.41
N ALA A 36 6.59 8.65 6.91
CA ALA A 36 7.75 9.33 6.36
C ALA A 36 8.96 8.39 6.26
N SER A 37 9.13 7.49 7.24
CA SER A 37 10.16 6.46 7.21
C SER A 37 10.08 5.51 6.00
N GLU A 38 8.90 5.29 5.43
CA GLU A 38 8.71 4.41 4.25
C GLU A 38 9.10 5.11 2.94
N LEU A 39 9.05 6.45 2.91
CA LEU A 39 9.46 7.26 1.76
C LEU A 39 10.96 7.63 1.78
N GLY A 40 11.61 7.44 2.93
CA GLY A 40 13.05 7.63 3.09
C GLY A 40 13.49 9.09 3.01
N ASP A 41 14.63 9.33 2.37
CA ASP A 41 15.31 10.63 2.36
C ASP A 41 14.47 11.76 1.78
N ILE A 42 13.52 11.45 0.88
CA ILE A 42 12.61 12.43 0.25
C ILE A 42 11.71 13.08 1.30
N ALA A 43 11.18 12.30 2.24
CA ALA A 43 10.33 12.82 3.30
C ALA A 43 11.14 13.66 4.30
N ILE A 44 12.36 13.24 4.60
CA ILE A 44 13.26 13.96 5.52
C ILE A 44 13.70 15.29 4.90
N SER A 45 13.99 15.33 3.59
CA SER A 45 14.37 16.56 2.89
C SER A 45 13.24 17.58 2.82
N ASP A 46 12.00 17.11 2.78
CA ASP A 46 10.80 17.96 2.79
C ASP A 46 10.39 18.40 4.21
N GLY A 47 11.17 18.01 5.23
CA GLY A 47 11.02 18.47 6.61
C GLY A 47 10.09 17.62 7.48
N PHE A 48 9.70 16.42 7.04
CA PHE A 48 8.87 15.51 7.82
C PHE A 48 9.71 14.72 8.83
N GLY A 49 9.17 14.53 10.03
CA GLY A 49 9.71 13.61 11.03
C GLY A 49 9.43 12.16 10.61
N MET A 50 10.28 11.21 11.04
CA MET A 50 10.19 9.81 10.59
C MET A 50 8.85 9.12 10.88
N ASP A 51 8.17 9.53 11.95
CA ASP A 51 6.88 8.99 12.38
C ASP A 51 5.66 9.73 11.79
N ASP A 52 5.89 10.76 10.96
CA ASP A 52 4.81 11.53 10.36
C ASP A 52 4.07 10.70 9.30
N ILE A 53 2.73 10.87 9.25
CA ILE A 53 1.90 10.26 8.22
C ILE A 53 1.81 11.21 7.03
N ILE A 54 2.32 10.77 5.89
CA ILE A 54 2.36 11.51 4.63
C ILE A 54 1.31 10.96 3.67
N ARG A 55 0.57 11.88 3.06
CA ARG A 55 -0.42 11.58 2.02
C ARG A 55 0.22 11.67 0.64
N VAL A 56 0.43 10.53 0.00
CA VAL A 56 1.03 10.42 -1.33
C VAL A 56 -0.05 10.21 -2.38
N MET A 57 -0.10 11.09 -3.38
CA MET A 57 -0.95 10.91 -4.55
C MET A 57 -0.27 9.93 -5.52
N ARG A 58 -0.84 8.73 -5.69
CA ARG A 58 -0.43 7.77 -6.72
C ARG A 58 -1.35 7.85 -7.93
N PRO A 59 -0.89 8.45 -9.05
CA PRO A 59 -1.71 8.55 -10.25
C PRO A 59 -1.90 7.16 -10.88
N GLU A 60 -3.04 6.99 -11.56
CA GLU A 60 -3.38 5.74 -12.25
C GLU A 60 -2.30 5.30 -13.24
N ALA A 61 -1.68 6.26 -13.95
CA ALA A 61 -0.62 5.99 -14.91
C ALA A 61 0.58 5.28 -14.27
N SER A 62 0.91 5.57 -13.01
CA SER A 62 2.01 4.92 -12.29
C SER A 62 1.62 3.51 -11.82
N VAL A 63 0.36 3.27 -11.47
CA VAL A 63 -0.11 2.00 -10.89
C VAL A 63 -0.44 0.96 -11.97
N PHE A 64 -0.88 1.42 -13.14
CA PHE A 64 -1.20 0.57 -14.29
C PHE A 64 -0.08 0.49 -15.33
N ALA A 65 1.07 1.15 -15.10
CA ALA A 65 2.25 0.96 -15.93
C ALA A 65 2.66 -0.52 -15.95
N LYS A 66 3.05 -1.03 -17.14
CA LYS A 66 3.44 -2.44 -17.33
C LYS A 66 4.68 -2.83 -16.51
N ASP A 67 5.52 -1.86 -16.19
CA ASP A 67 6.78 -2.05 -15.47
C ASP A 67 6.65 -1.78 -13.96
N SER A 68 5.43 -1.56 -13.44
CA SER A 68 5.15 -1.29 -12.02
C SER A 68 4.80 -2.53 -11.19
#